data_AF-A0A8H7V7Q3-F1
#
_entry.id   AF-A0A8H7V7Q3-F1
#
_cell.length_a   1.000
_cell.length_b   1.000
_cell.length_c   1.000
_cell.angle_alpha   90.00
_cell.angle_beta   90.00
_cell.angle_gamma   90.00
#
_symmetry.space_group_name_H-M   'P 1'
#
loop_
_entity.id
_entity.type
_entity.pdbx_description
1 polymer ?
#
loop_
_entity_poly.entity_id
_entity_poly.type
_entity_poly.pdbx_seq_one_letter_code
_entity_poly.pdbx_strand_id
1 'polypeptide(L)'
;MSITQTKTQLAEAIGLYEHLKLELNQTQNLDSYTEEEWQARLRNLGLETATLMHTGRILDDPQLIRVLKSKQKKLHRHSLWKKRHRKRVSLFQKQLAKRNEKWIKQTEWQVTMAPTSKPAITVAKKDKLKSKIKEYSRILSKLTLLRSLRRRKLETKGHFFADDGNQFFNKVKAWHEANAVKEEYETVERKPIKKLHVDKADTWNRMRIDKPAYAYWCASDQSLDALLSNRRLWDQYIRDVDDHVDHKVPPTFVTPTPPANGIWASYLLPFKE
;
A
#
# COMPACT_ATOMS: atom_id res chain seq x y z
N MET A 1 15.05 19.03 19.93
CA MET A 1 15.11 17.70 20.58
C MET A 1 14.00 16.80 20.10
N SER A 2 14.27 15.50 19.92
CA SER A 2 13.22 14.51 19.64
C SER A 2 12.31 14.34 20.88
N ILE A 3 11.02 14.07 20.67
CA ILE A 3 10.07 13.80 21.79
C ILE A 3 10.54 12.62 22.64
N THR A 4 11.14 11.62 21.99
CA THR A 4 11.65 10.43 22.68
C THR A 4 12.78 10.83 23.63
N GLN A 5 13.70 11.68 23.16
CA GLN A 5 14.79 12.22 23.97
C GLN A 5 14.27 13.10 25.11
N THR A 6 13.30 13.97 24.86
CA THR A 6 12.72 14.79 25.94
C THR A 6 12.01 13.94 26.98
N LYS A 7 11.40 12.83 26.55
CA LYS A 7 10.76 11.87 27.46
C LYS A 7 11.78 11.10 28.30
N THR A 8 12.89 10.64 27.70
CA THR A 8 13.94 9.94 28.45
C THR A 8 14.62 10.88 29.43
N GLN A 9 14.97 12.09 29.01
CA GLN A 9 15.55 13.11 29.89
C GLN A 9 14.62 13.49 31.05
N LEU A 10 13.32 13.62 30.81
CA LEU A 10 12.34 13.82 31.87
C LEU A 10 12.30 12.65 32.86
N ALA A 11 12.34 11.41 32.36
CA ALA A 11 12.34 10.22 33.22
C ALA A 11 13.63 10.12 34.04
N GLU A 12 14.78 10.41 33.44
CA GLU A 12 16.08 10.48 34.10
C GLU A 12 16.10 11.56 35.17
N ALA A 13 15.60 12.77 34.87
CA ALA A 13 15.52 13.86 35.83
C ALA A 13 14.59 13.54 37.02
N ILE A 14 13.47 12.86 36.77
CA ILE A 14 12.57 12.38 37.83
C ILE A 14 13.28 11.32 38.69
N GLY A 15 13.97 10.36 38.06
CA GLY A 15 14.74 9.35 38.78
C GLY A 15 15.85 9.94 39.65
N LEU A 16 16.59 10.92 39.13
CA LEU A 16 17.61 11.67 39.88
C LEU A 16 16.99 12.43 41.05
N TYR A 17 15.83 13.08 40.84
CA TYR A 17 15.12 13.78 41.92
C TYR A 17 14.67 12.82 43.03
N GLU A 18 14.10 11.66 42.68
CA GLU A 18 13.70 10.64 43.64
C GLU A 18 14.91 10.07 44.39
N HIS A 19 16.02 9.84 43.69
CA HIS A 19 17.27 9.40 44.28
C HIS A 19 17.80 10.41 45.31
N LEU A 20 17.97 11.68 44.91
CA LEU A 20 18.40 12.76 45.81
C LEU A 20 17.49 12.90 47.02
N LYS A 21 16.18 12.79 46.81
CA LYS A 21 15.19 12.83 47.91
C LYS A 21 15.38 11.67 48.88
N LEU A 22 15.65 10.46 48.40
CA LEU A 22 15.92 9.30 49.24
C LEU A 22 17.25 9.45 49.99
N GLU A 23 18.31 9.92 49.33
CA GLU A 23 19.61 10.14 49.96
C GLU A 23 19.56 11.18 51.09
N LEU A 24 18.79 12.26 50.89
CA LEU A 24 18.55 13.28 51.92
C LEU A 24 17.77 12.73 53.12
N ASN A 25 16.88 11.77 52.91
CA ASN A 25 16.12 11.12 53.98
C ASN A 25 16.92 10.02 54.70
N GLN A 26 17.93 9.44 54.04
CA GLN A 26 18.85 8.46 54.61
C GLN A 26 19.96 9.16 55.41
N THR A 27 19.59 9.77 56.53
CA THR A 27 20.52 10.47 57.44
C THR A 27 21.25 9.56 58.42
N GLN A 28 21.01 8.24 58.38
CA GLN A 28 21.35 7.34 59.48
C GLN A 28 22.84 7.04 59.68
N ASN A 29 23.76 7.49 58.82
CA ASN A 29 25.20 7.19 58.91
C ASN A 29 26.10 8.43 58.73
N LEU A 30 25.59 9.65 58.94
CA LEU A 30 26.35 10.88 58.70
C LEU A 30 27.53 11.06 59.67
N ASP A 31 27.41 10.54 60.89
CA ASP A 31 28.41 10.69 61.95
C ASP A 31 29.64 9.78 61.80
N SER A 32 29.58 8.77 60.93
CA SER A 32 30.67 7.81 60.70
C SER A 32 31.52 8.10 59.47
N TYR A 33 31.22 9.16 58.72
CA TYR A 33 31.94 9.53 57.51
C TYR A 33 33.27 10.19 57.85
N THR A 34 34.31 9.83 57.12
CA THR A 34 35.57 10.59 57.09
C THR A 34 35.39 11.93 56.37
N GLU A 35 36.26 12.90 56.64
CA GLU A 35 36.22 14.23 56.00
C GLU A 35 36.31 14.13 54.46
N GLU A 36 37.11 13.18 53.94
CA GLU A 36 37.24 12.95 52.50
C GLU A 36 35.94 12.41 51.88
N GLU A 37 35.28 11.47 52.55
CA GLU A 37 33.98 10.92 52.12
C GLU A 37 32.87 11.98 52.17
N TRP A 38 32.90 12.84 53.17
CA TRP A 38 32.00 13.98 53.29
C TRP A 38 32.15 14.96 52.11
N GLN A 39 33.38 15.31 51.75
CA GLN A 39 33.65 16.18 50.61
C GLN A 39 33.26 15.54 49.28
N ALA A 40 33.52 14.24 49.11
CA ALA A 40 33.08 13.51 47.92
C ALA A 40 31.55 13.51 47.79
N ARG A 41 30.83 13.26 48.89
CA ARG A 41 29.37 13.28 48.93
C ARG A 41 28.81 14.66 48.57
N LEU A 42 29.35 15.73 49.14
CA LEU A 42 28.93 17.10 48.82
C LEU A 42 29.18 17.46 47.35
N ARG A 43 30.31 17.04 46.78
CA ARG A 43 30.60 17.23 45.34
C ARG A 43 29.60 16.49 44.46
N ASN A 44 29.27 15.24 44.80
CA ASN A 44 28.31 14.44 44.04
C ASN A 44 26.90 15.07 44.10
N LEU A 45 26.42 15.44 45.29
CA LEU A 45 25.15 16.17 45.45
C LEU A 45 25.15 17.48 44.66
N GLY A 46 26.25 18.22 44.67
CA GLY A 46 26.41 19.44 43.86
C GLY A 46 26.32 19.20 42.36
N LEU A 47 26.94 18.11 41.87
CA LEU A 47 26.86 17.72 40.46
C LEU A 47 25.44 17.29 40.07
N GLU A 48 24.80 16.45 40.88
CA GLU A 48 23.44 15.94 40.61
C GLU A 48 22.37 17.04 40.68
N THR A 49 22.50 17.97 41.62
CA THR A 49 21.62 19.13 41.68
C THR A 49 21.84 20.06 40.47
N ALA A 50 23.08 20.26 40.05
CA ALA A 50 23.40 21.03 38.85
C ALA A 50 22.86 20.38 37.56
N THR A 51 22.95 19.06 37.42
CA THR A 51 22.38 18.35 36.26
C THR A 51 20.85 18.43 36.25
N LEU A 52 20.20 18.32 37.41
CA LEU A 52 18.75 18.50 37.54
C LEU A 52 18.34 19.94 37.16
N MET A 53 19.04 20.96 37.67
CA MET A 53 18.78 22.34 37.27
C MET A 53 18.98 22.59 35.78
N HIS A 54 20.03 22.00 35.19
CA HIS A 54 20.30 22.12 33.77
C HIS A 54 19.21 21.48 32.91
N THR A 55 18.81 20.25 33.25
CA THR A 55 17.71 19.55 32.55
C THR A 55 16.38 20.29 32.70
N GLY A 56 16.07 20.82 33.89
CA GLY A 56 14.90 21.67 34.13
C GLY A 56 14.86 22.88 33.19
N ARG A 57 15.96 23.64 33.10
CA ARG A 57 16.07 24.80 32.19
C ARG A 57 15.86 24.44 30.72
N ILE A 58 16.37 23.29 30.29
CA ILE A 58 16.20 22.80 28.92
C ILE A 58 14.73 22.45 28.66
N LEU A 59 14.05 21.85 29.63
CA LEU A 59 12.66 21.41 29.52
C LEU A 59 11.66 22.57 29.63
N ASP A 60 12.04 23.64 30.32
CA ASP A 60 11.26 24.88 30.45
C ASP A 60 11.29 25.77 29.19
N ASP A 61 11.95 25.35 28.11
CA ASP A 61 11.96 26.08 26.85
C ASP A 61 10.51 26.30 26.32
N PRO A 62 10.05 27.55 26.15
CA PRO A 62 8.69 27.85 25.70
C PRO A 62 8.39 27.30 24.31
N GLN A 63 9.40 27.19 23.42
CA GLN A 63 9.20 26.62 22.09
C GLN A 63 8.97 25.12 22.17
N LEU A 64 9.76 24.42 22.99
CA LEU A 64 9.58 23.00 23.26
C LEU A 64 8.17 22.70 23.81
N ILE A 65 7.73 23.47 24.81
CA ILE A 65 6.39 23.34 25.41
C ILE A 65 5.30 23.55 24.34
N ARG A 66 5.44 24.55 23.47
CA ARG A 66 4.48 24.81 22.37
C ARG A 66 4.42 23.63 21.40
N VAL A 67 5.56 23.08 21.01
CA VAL A 67 5.64 21.90 20.13
C VAL A 67 4.96 20.70 20.79
N LEU A 68 5.25 20.41 22.06
CA LEU A 68 4.62 19.30 22.80
C LEU A 68 3.10 19.45 22.87
N LYS A 69 2.59 20.64 23.21
CA LYS A 69 1.15 20.95 23.21
C LYS A 69 0.52 20.73 21.83
N SER A 70 1.20 21.12 20.74
CA SER A 70 0.70 20.92 19.38
C SER A 70 0.59 19.42 19.02
N LYS A 71 1.60 18.62 19.42
CA LYS A 71 1.62 17.18 19.18
C LYS A 71 0.57 16.45 20.02
N GLN A 72 0.35 16.86 21.26
CA GLN A 72 -0.73 16.36 22.11
C GLN A 72 -2.10 16.61 21.47
N LYS A 73 -2.36 17.83 20.97
CA LYS A 73 -3.60 18.14 20.22
C LYS A 73 -3.73 17.31 18.94
N LYS A 74 -2.65 17.08 18.20
CA LYS A 74 -2.64 16.21 17.00
C LYS A 74 -3.02 14.77 17.36
N LEU A 75 -2.42 14.21 18.41
CA LEU A 75 -2.74 12.86 18.89
C LEU A 75 -4.20 12.74 19.33
N HIS A 76 -4.73 13.74 20.04
CA HIS A 76 -6.14 13.76 20.43
C HIS A 76 -7.07 13.76 19.22
N ARG A 77 -6.82 14.64 18.22
CA ARG A 77 -7.57 14.67 16.96
C ARG A 77 -7.50 13.34 16.22
N HIS A 78 -6.31 12.73 16.15
CA HIS A 78 -6.12 11.44 15.48
C HIS A 78 -6.87 10.30 16.20
N SER A 79 -6.87 10.29 17.53
CA SER A 79 -7.64 9.32 18.34
C SER A 79 -9.14 9.44 18.06
N LEU A 80 -9.67 10.67 18.07
CA LEU A 80 -11.07 10.95 17.72
C LEU A 80 -11.39 10.54 16.28
N TRP A 81 -10.52 10.87 15.33
CA TRP A 81 -10.65 10.45 13.94
C TRP A 81 -10.68 8.93 13.81
N LYS A 82 -9.80 8.20 14.49
CA LYS A 82 -9.75 6.74 14.48
C LYS A 82 -11.04 6.13 15.04
N LYS A 83 -11.65 6.75 16.07
CA LYS A 83 -12.97 6.35 16.58
C LYS A 83 -14.07 6.58 15.54
N ARG A 84 -14.11 7.77 14.91
CA ARG A 84 -15.09 8.11 13.86
C ARG A 84 -14.95 7.22 12.62
N HIS A 85 -13.72 6.97 12.19
CA HIS A 85 -13.42 6.12 11.03
C HIS A 85 -13.88 4.67 11.27
N ARG A 86 -13.56 4.08 12.43
CA ARG A 86 -14.06 2.75 12.81
C ARG A 86 -15.60 2.66 12.76
N LYS A 87 -16.30 3.67 13.28
CA LYS A 87 -17.77 3.75 13.19
C LYS A 87 -18.26 3.81 11.74
N ARG A 88 -17.66 4.65 10.89
CA ARG A 88 -18.02 4.77 9.47
C ARG A 88 -17.81 3.47 8.70
N VAL A 89 -16.66 2.82 8.88
CA VAL A 89 -16.36 1.53 8.23
C VAL A 89 -17.36 0.46 8.67
N SER A 90 -17.68 0.37 9.96
CA SER A 90 -18.68 -0.57 10.47
C SER A 90 -20.08 -0.32 9.88
N LEU A 91 -20.50 0.95 9.79
CA LEU A 91 -21.78 1.30 9.16
C LEU A 91 -21.81 0.94 7.67
N PHE A 92 -20.73 1.23 6.94
CA PHE A 92 -20.60 0.89 5.53
C PHE A 92 -20.65 -0.63 5.30
N GLN A 93 -19.95 -1.41 6.12
CA GLN A 93 -20.01 -2.88 6.06
C GLN A 93 -21.44 -3.40 6.30
N LYS A 94 -22.17 -2.85 7.28
CA LYS A 94 -23.58 -3.22 7.52
C LYS A 94 -24.47 -2.89 6.31
N GLN A 95 -24.27 -1.74 5.67
CA GLN A 95 -25.02 -1.37 4.46
C GLN A 95 -24.71 -2.30 3.28
N LEU A 96 -23.44 -2.65 3.08
CA LEU A 96 -23.03 -3.62 2.06
C LEU A 96 -23.64 -4.99 2.31
N ALA A 97 -23.61 -5.48 3.56
CA ALA A 97 -24.24 -6.75 3.93
C ALA A 97 -25.73 -6.77 3.60
N LYS A 98 -26.48 -5.72 3.97
CA LYS A 98 -27.90 -5.58 3.61
C LYS A 98 -28.13 -5.56 2.09
N ARG A 99 -27.26 -4.92 1.31
CA ARG A 99 -27.37 -4.89 -0.14
C ARG A 99 -27.11 -6.26 -0.75
N ASN A 100 -26.11 -6.97 -0.24
CA ASN A 100 -25.77 -8.33 -0.65
C ASN A 100 -26.90 -9.31 -0.31
N GLU A 101 -27.49 -9.23 0.88
CA GLU A 101 -28.64 -10.04 1.26
C GLU A 101 -29.84 -9.83 0.30
N LYS A 102 -30.11 -8.58 -0.08
CA LYS A 102 -31.16 -8.28 -1.07
C LYS A 102 -30.84 -8.90 -2.43
N TRP A 103 -29.59 -8.79 -2.88
CA TRP A 103 -29.13 -9.40 -4.12
C TRP A 103 -29.27 -10.92 -4.09
N ILE A 104 -28.84 -11.56 -3.00
CA ILE A 104 -28.95 -13.01 -2.80
C ILE A 104 -30.41 -13.44 -2.89
N LYS A 105 -31.31 -12.79 -2.14
CA LYS A 105 -32.75 -13.08 -2.19
C LYS A 105 -33.35 -12.91 -3.59
N GLN A 106 -32.91 -11.88 -4.33
CA GLN A 106 -33.36 -11.67 -5.70
C GLN A 106 -32.87 -12.76 -6.64
N THR A 107 -31.60 -13.18 -6.51
CA THR A 107 -31.04 -14.28 -7.29
C THR A 107 -31.69 -15.62 -6.94
N GLU A 108 -31.92 -15.89 -5.66
CA GLU A 108 -32.64 -17.07 -5.20
C GLU A 108 -34.07 -17.10 -5.74
N TRP A 109 -34.77 -15.96 -5.72
CA TRP A 109 -36.09 -15.84 -6.32
C TRP A 109 -36.06 -16.10 -7.83
N GLN A 110 -35.08 -15.54 -8.56
CA GLN A 110 -34.93 -15.78 -10.00
C GLN A 110 -34.64 -17.25 -10.32
N VAL A 111 -33.81 -17.92 -9.52
CA VAL A 111 -33.48 -19.33 -9.70
C VAL A 111 -34.67 -20.23 -9.37
N THR A 112 -35.41 -19.93 -8.30
CA THR A 112 -36.59 -20.70 -7.88
C THR A 112 -37.79 -20.52 -8.83
N MET A 113 -37.96 -19.32 -9.39
CA MET A 113 -39.01 -19.02 -10.38
C MET A 113 -38.62 -19.35 -11.83
N ALA A 114 -37.37 -19.71 -12.09
CA ALA A 114 -36.96 -20.15 -13.42
C ALA A 114 -37.73 -21.44 -13.76
N PRO A 115 -38.48 -21.48 -14.89
CA PRO A 115 -39.24 -22.66 -15.26
C PRO A 115 -38.27 -23.83 -15.46
N THR A 116 -38.49 -24.93 -14.73
CA THR A 116 -37.79 -26.20 -14.94
C THR A 116 -38.19 -26.73 -16.32
N SER A 117 -37.42 -26.38 -17.34
CA SER A 117 -37.77 -26.73 -18.72
C SER A 117 -37.75 -28.25 -18.90
N LYS A 118 -38.92 -28.87 -19.03
CA LYS A 118 -39.05 -30.24 -19.52
C LYS A 118 -38.49 -30.32 -20.96
N PRO A 119 -37.70 -31.34 -21.31
CA PRO A 119 -36.95 -31.38 -22.57
C PRO A 119 -37.82 -31.92 -23.72
N ALA A 120 -38.74 -31.11 -24.26
CA ALA A 120 -39.50 -31.50 -25.46
C ALA A 120 -39.54 -30.43 -26.57
N ILE A 121 -39.27 -29.16 -26.26
CA ILE A 121 -39.40 -28.04 -27.23
C ILE A 121 -38.06 -27.67 -27.91
N THR A 122 -36.94 -28.33 -27.57
CA THR A 122 -35.60 -27.81 -27.90
C THR A 122 -34.98 -28.30 -29.22
N VAL A 123 -35.47 -29.36 -29.87
CA VAL A 123 -34.77 -29.92 -31.06
C VAL A 123 -34.92 -29.00 -32.28
N ALA A 124 -36.15 -28.59 -32.62
CA ALA A 124 -36.41 -27.74 -33.79
C ALA A 124 -35.77 -26.32 -33.67
N LYS A 125 -35.68 -25.76 -32.46
CA LYS A 125 -34.99 -24.47 -32.23
C LYS A 125 -33.47 -24.63 -32.26
N LYS A 126 -32.92 -25.74 -31.76
CA LYS A 126 -31.48 -26.05 -31.86
C LYS A 126 -31.05 -26.26 -33.32
N ASP A 127 -31.86 -26.90 -34.15
CA ASP A 127 -31.51 -27.15 -35.55
C ASP A 127 -31.59 -25.88 -36.41
N LYS A 128 -32.55 -24.99 -36.12
CA LYS A 128 -32.59 -23.62 -36.70
C LYS A 128 -31.39 -22.77 -36.27
N LEU A 129 -30.90 -22.93 -35.05
CA LEU A 129 -29.70 -22.23 -34.58
C LEU A 129 -28.44 -22.79 -35.24
N LYS A 130 -28.32 -24.13 -35.36
CA LYS A 130 -27.20 -24.80 -36.03
C LYS A 130 -27.10 -24.44 -37.52
N SER A 131 -28.22 -24.33 -38.23
CA SER A 131 -28.24 -23.89 -39.63
C SER A 131 -27.77 -22.44 -39.79
N LYS A 132 -28.27 -21.52 -38.95
CA LYS A 132 -27.78 -20.13 -38.92
C LYS A 132 -26.29 -20.02 -38.62
N ILE A 133 -25.77 -20.82 -37.67
CA ILE A 133 -24.33 -20.86 -37.38
C ILE A 133 -23.53 -21.30 -38.60
N LYS A 134 -24.01 -22.31 -39.35
CA LYS A 134 -23.38 -22.75 -40.61
C LYS A 134 -23.42 -21.68 -41.71
N GLU A 135 -24.48 -20.88 -41.76
CA GLU A 135 -24.56 -19.76 -42.71
C GLU A 135 -23.59 -18.64 -42.34
N TYR A 136 -23.55 -18.25 -41.06
CA TYR A 136 -22.61 -17.23 -40.57
C TYR A 136 -21.15 -17.66 -40.73
N SER A 137 -20.83 -18.94 -40.53
CA SER A 137 -19.46 -19.44 -40.76
C SER A 137 -19.07 -19.40 -42.24
N ARG A 138 -20.00 -19.69 -43.16
CA ARG A 138 -19.79 -19.53 -44.61
C ARG A 138 -19.62 -18.07 -45.03
N ILE A 139 -20.35 -17.14 -44.39
CA ILE A 139 -20.18 -15.70 -44.65
C ILE A 139 -18.84 -15.23 -44.13
N LEU A 140 -18.46 -15.65 -42.91
CA LEU A 140 -17.18 -15.32 -42.32
C LEU A 140 -16.01 -15.81 -43.20
N SER A 141 -16.08 -17.03 -43.74
CA SER A 141 -15.02 -17.55 -44.63
C SER A 141 -14.90 -16.77 -45.95
N LYS A 142 -16.02 -16.30 -46.50
CA LYS A 142 -16.00 -15.42 -47.68
C LYS A 142 -15.42 -14.04 -47.34
N LEU A 143 -15.74 -13.49 -46.17
CA LEU A 143 -15.21 -12.19 -45.72
C LEU A 143 -13.72 -12.24 -45.40
N THR A 144 -13.24 -13.32 -44.80
CA THR A 144 -11.80 -13.52 -44.55
C THR A 144 -11.03 -13.67 -45.86
N LEU A 145 -11.59 -14.39 -46.84
CA LEU A 145 -11.02 -14.49 -48.19
C LEU A 145 -11.01 -13.13 -48.91
N LEU A 146 -12.09 -12.34 -48.82
CA LEU A 146 -12.12 -10.98 -49.37
C LEU A 146 -11.09 -10.07 -48.70
N ARG A 147 -10.89 -10.21 -47.38
CA ARG A 147 -9.88 -9.46 -46.64
C ARG A 147 -8.47 -9.83 -47.10
N SER A 148 -8.16 -11.11 -47.30
CA SER A 148 -6.84 -11.54 -47.76
C SER A 148 -6.55 -11.07 -49.19
N LEU A 149 -7.53 -11.13 -50.10
CA LEU A 149 -7.41 -10.59 -51.46
C LEU A 149 -7.19 -9.08 -51.46
N ARG A 150 -7.92 -8.33 -50.63
CA ARG A 150 -7.74 -6.87 -50.49
C ARG A 150 -6.38 -6.52 -49.90
N ARG A 151 -5.93 -7.24 -48.87
CA ARG A 151 -4.59 -7.08 -48.28
C ARG A 151 -3.52 -7.34 -49.33
N ARG A 152 -3.59 -8.45 -50.08
CA ARG A 152 -2.66 -8.76 -51.18
C ARG A 152 -2.63 -7.65 -52.26
N LYS A 153 -3.78 -7.06 -52.57
CA LYS A 153 -3.88 -5.89 -53.49
C LYS A 153 -3.26 -4.61 -52.89
N LEU A 154 -3.25 -4.46 -51.57
CA LEU A 154 -2.65 -3.32 -50.89
C LEU A 154 -1.15 -3.52 -50.66
N GLU A 155 -0.70 -4.74 -50.39
CA GLU A 155 0.71 -5.14 -50.31
C GLU A 155 1.43 -4.96 -51.65
N THR A 156 0.78 -5.35 -52.75
CA THR A 156 1.30 -5.07 -54.12
C THR A 156 1.38 -3.57 -54.42
N LYS A 157 0.66 -2.73 -53.68
CA LYS A 157 0.76 -1.25 -53.73
C LYS A 157 1.73 -0.67 -52.69
N GLY A 158 2.42 -1.51 -51.91
CA GLY A 158 3.40 -1.10 -50.90
C GLY A 158 2.84 -0.83 -49.50
N HIS A 159 1.57 -1.16 -49.22
CA HIS A 159 1.02 -1.07 -47.85
C HIS A 159 1.38 -2.31 -47.02
N PHE A 160 1.77 -2.08 -45.76
CA PHE A 160 2.29 -3.11 -44.86
C PHE A 160 1.28 -3.53 -43.79
N PHE A 161 1.13 -4.84 -43.55
CA PHE A 161 0.27 -5.41 -42.49
C PHE A 161 1.08 -6.31 -41.55
N ALA A 162 1.05 -5.99 -40.26
CA ALA A 162 1.88 -6.63 -39.23
C ALA A 162 1.52 -8.09 -38.90
N ASP A 163 0.29 -8.52 -39.20
CA ASP A 163 -0.19 -9.84 -38.77
C ASP A 163 0.43 -11.02 -39.54
N ASP A 164 0.74 -10.86 -40.84
CA ASP A 164 1.13 -11.98 -41.71
C ASP A 164 2.30 -11.65 -42.67
N GLY A 165 2.72 -10.38 -42.79
CA GLY A 165 3.57 -9.92 -43.90
C GLY A 165 5.09 -10.09 -43.73
N ASN A 166 5.59 -10.42 -42.54
CA ASN A 166 7.02 -10.57 -42.31
C ASN A 166 7.32 -11.94 -41.71
N GLN A 167 8.15 -12.73 -42.40
CA GLN A 167 8.81 -13.90 -41.79
C GLN A 167 9.48 -13.52 -40.47
N PHE A 168 9.96 -12.28 -40.32
CA PHE A 168 10.52 -11.77 -39.07
C PHE A 168 9.50 -11.71 -37.93
N PHE A 169 8.31 -11.10 -38.14
CA PHE A 169 7.29 -11.03 -37.08
C PHE A 169 6.67 -12.40 -36.80
N ASN A 170 6.56 -13.26 -37.80
CA ASN A 170 6.16 -14.66 -37.59
C ASN A 170 7.24 -15.43 -36.81
N LYS A 171 8.53 -15.16 -37.04
CA LYS A 171 9.62 -15.71 -36.23
C LYS A 171 9.61 -15.16 -34.80
N VAL A 172 9.34 -13.87 -34.60
CA VAL A 172 9.24 -13.25 -33.27
C VAL A 172 8.01 -13.77 -32.53
N LYS A 173 6.87 -13.91 -33.21
CA LYS A 173 5.64 -14.48 -32.68
C LYS A 173 5.81 -15.96 -32.38
N ALA A 174 6.41 -16.74 -33.28
CA ALA A 174 6.73 -18.14 -33.03
C ALA A 174 7.78 -18.31 -31.93
N TRP A 175 8.74 -17.38 -31.80
CA TRP A 175 9.70 -17.35 -30.69
C TRP A 175 8.99 -17.04 -29.37
N HIS A 176 8.06 -16.08 -29.36
CA HIS A 176 7.24 -15.78 -28.19
C HIS A 176 6.27 -16.91 -27.86
N GLU A 177 5.64 -17.54 -28.84
CA GLU A 177 4.76 -18.67 -28.65
C GLU A 177 5.56 -19.85 -28.15
N ALA A 178 6.70 -20.20 -28.76
CA ALA A 178 7.61 -21.25 -28.29
C ALA A 178 8.19 -20.96 -26.91
N ASN A 179 8.42 -19.70 -26.55
CA ASN A 179 8.85 -19.31 -25.21
C ASN A 179 7.70 -19.25 -24.22
N ALA A 180 6.47 -18.89 -24.61
CA ALA A 180 5.29 -18.96 -23.77
C ALA A 180 4.92 -20.43 -23.48
N VAL A 181 5.09 -21.28 -24.49
CA VAL A 181 5.03 -22.75 -24.47
C VAL A 181 6.15 -23.29 -23.57
N LYS A 182 7.40 -22.85 -23.72
CA LYS A 182 8.47 -23.17 -22.76
C LYS A 182 8.24 -22.58 -21.38
N GLU A 183 7.58 -21.45 -21.20
CA GLU A 183 7.17 -20.91 -19.90
C GLU A 183 6.01 -21.73 -19.32
N GLU A 184 5.12 -22.25 -20.15
CA GLU A 184 4.08 -23.22 -19.80
C GLU A 184 4.66 -24.61 -19.48
N TYR A 185 5.80 -24.98 -20.06
CA TYR A 185 6.47 -26.26 -19.78
C TYR A 185 7.54 -26.16 -18.68
N GLU A 186 8.22 -25.02 -18.52
CA GLU A 186 9.07 -24.68 -17.36
C GLU A 186 8.23 -24.34 -16.11
N THR A 187 6.93 -24.08 -16.27
CA THR A 187 6.00 -24.07 -15.13
C THR A 187 5.48 -25.46 -14.78
N VAL A 188 5.62 -26.46 -15.67
CA VAL A 188 5.24 -27.86 -15.43
C VAL A 188 6.43 -28.72 -14.97
N GLU A 189 7.62 -28.54 -15.54
CA GLU A 189 8.87 -28.92 -14.89
C GLU A 189 9.15 -27.90 -13.81
N ARG A 190 8.53 -28.12 -12.65
CA ARG A 190 8.71 -27.35 -11.42
C ARG A 190 10.17 -26.98 -11.25
N LYS A 191 10.57 -25.77 -11.67
CA LYS A 191 11.70 -25.06 -11.08
C LYS A 191 11.55 -25.32 -9.58
N PRO A 192 12.54 -25.93 -8.90
CA PRO A 192 12.36 -26.38 -7.53
C PRO A 192 11.82 -25.17 -6.80
N ILE A 193 10.58 -25.28 -6.29
CA ILE A 193 9.86 -24.18 -5.66
C ILE A 193 10.88 -23.57 -4.72
N LYS A 194 11.42 -22.39 -5.04
CA LYS A 194 12.37 -21.71 -4.17
C LYS A 194 11.61 -21.63 -2.87
N LYS A 195 12.03 -22.40 -1.86
CA LYS A 195 11.32 -22.47 -0.59
C LYS A 195 11.27 -21.03 -0.11
N LEU A 196 10.08 -20.45 -0.15
CA LEU A 196 9.86 -19.08 0.28
C LEU A 196 10.48 -18.99 1.67
N HIS A 197 11.42 -18.08 1.87
CA HIS A 197 12.03 -17.87 3.17
C HIS A 197 10.97 -17.19 4.04
N VAL A 198 10.14 -18.02 4.68
CA VAL A 198 9.12 -17.56 5.61
C VAL A 198 9.80 -17.44 6.96
N ASP A 199 9.93 -16.21 7.42
CA ASP A 199 10.51 -15.91 8.71
C ASP A 199 9.74 -16.64 9.83
N LYS A 200 10.43 -17.13 10.86
CA LYS A 200 9.78 -17.96 11.92
C LYS A 200 8.68 -17.20 12.68
N ALA A 201 8.76 -15.88 12.71
CA ALA A 201 7.78 -15.00 13.32
C ALA A 201 6.68 -14.53 12.33
N ASP A 202 6.77 -14.87 11.04
CA ASP A 202 5.80 -14.45 10.05
C ASP A 202 4.48 -15.21 10.25
N THR A 203 3.51 -14.50 10.81
CA THR A 203 2.17 -14.99 11.08
C THR A 203 1.27 -14.88 9.84
N TRP A 204 1.67 -14.13 8.81
CA TRP A 204 0.83 -13.81 7.65
C TRP A 204 0.64 -15.00 6.72
N ASN A 205 1.62 -15.92 6.65
CA ASN A 205 1.48 -17.19 5.94
C ASN A 205 0.31 -18.05 6.49
N ARG A 206 -0.01 -17.90 7.78
CA ARG A 206 -1.06 -18.65 8.47
C ARG A 206 -2.42 -17.95 8.42
N MET A 207 -2.48 -16.72 7.89
CA MET A 207 -3.68 -15.91 7.81
C MET A 207 -4.45 -16.19 6.50
N ARG A 208 -5.76 -15.95 6.49
CA ARG A 208 -6.61 -16.04 5.27
C ARG A 208 -6.42 -14.82 4.36
N ILE A 209 -5.17 -14.48 4.07
CA ILE A 209 -4.80 -13.44 3.10
C ILE A 209 -4.78 -14.08 1.71
N ASP A 210 -4.94 -13.25 0.67
CA ASP A 210 -4.84 -13.69 -0.72
C ASP A 210 -3.46 -14.33 -0.98
N LYS A 211 -3.44 -15.67 -0.96
CA LYS A 211 -2.23 -16.50 -1.06
C LYS A 211 -1.38 -16.18 -2.29
N PRO A 212 -1.95 -15.93 -3.50
CA PRO A 212 -1.15 -15.49 -4.65
C PRO A 212 -0.46 -14.14 -4.44
N ALA A 213 -1.12 -13.16 -3.81
CA ALA A 213 -0.50 -11.88 -3.50
C ALA A 213 0.62 -12.01 -2.46
N TYR A 214 0.42 -12.86 -1.44
CA TYR A 214 1.46 -13.18 -0.45
C TYR A 214 2.64 -13.93 -1.06
N ALA A 215 2.38 -14.90 -1.94
CA ALA A 215 3.42 -15.62 -2.66
C ALA A 215 4.23 -14.68 -3.57
N TYR A 216 3.58 -13.72 -4.23
CA TYR A 216 4.25 -12.67 -5.01
C TYR A 216 5.15 -11.79 -4.13
N TRP A 217 4.68 -11.41 -2.94
CA TRP A 217 5.46 -10.63 -1.97
C TRP A 217 6.71 -11.39 -1.49
N CYS A 218 6.56 -12.66 -1.14
CA CYS A 218 7.66 -13.51 -0.71
C CYS A 218 8.60 -13.93 -1.86
N ALA A 219 8.13 -13.89 -3.11
CA ALA A 219 8.91 -14.21 -4.30
C ALA A 219 9.66 -13.00 -4.88
N SER A 220 9.41 -11.79 -4.37
CA SER A 220 10.20 -10.61 -4.75
C SER A 220 11.68 -10.81 -4.40
N ASP A 221 12.58 -10.36 -5.27
CA ASP A 221 14.01 -10.63 -5.12
C ASP A 221 14.55 -9.83 -3.91
N GLN A 222 14.60 -10.47 -2.75
CA GLN A 222 15.10 -9.89 -1.49
C GLN A 222 16.63 -9.87 -1.43
N SER A 223 17.31 -9.81 -2.59
CA SER A 223 18.76 -9.69 -2.62
C SER A 223 19.16 -8.39 -1.93
N LEU A 224 20.28 -8.42 -1.20
CA LEU A 224 20.75 -7.28 -0.41
C LEU A 224 20.95 -6.04 -1.31
N ASP A 225 21.42 -6.24 -2.55
CA ASP A 225 21.56 -5.18 -3.55
C ASP A 225 20.22 -4.59 -4.02
N ALA A 226 19.18 -5.42 -4.19
CA ALA A 226 17.84 -4.94 -4.56
C ALA A 226 17.17 -4.18 -3.40
N LEU A 227 17.41 -4.60 -2.16
CA LEU A 227 16.93 -3.88 -0.98
C LEU A 227 17.67 -2.56 -0.78
N LEU A 228 18.99 -2.52 -1.02
CA LEU A 228 19.77 -1.29 -1.00
C LEU A 228 19.38 -0.33 -2.12
N SER A 229 19.11 -0.81 -3.34
CA SER A 229 18.68 0.03 -4.46
C SER A 229 17.31 0.65 -4.19
N ASN A 230 16.35 -0.14 -3.70
CA ASN A 230 15.04 0.34 -3.26
C ASN A 230 15.19 1.36 -2.13
N ARG A 231 16.01 1.08 -1.10
CA ARG A 231 16.23 2.01 0.02
C ARG A 231 16.82 3.34 -0.46
N ARG A 232 17.82 3.30 -1.34
CA ARG A 232 18.44 4.50 -1.95
C ARG A 232 17.42 5.29 -2.78
N LEU A 233 16.56 4.61 -3.53
CA LEU A 233 15.48 5.24 -4.29
C LEU A 233 14.50 5.96 -3.36
N TRP A 234 14.08 5.32 -2.26
CA TRP A 234 13.22 5.95 -1.26
C TRP A 234 13.92 7.09 -0.52
N ASP A 235 15.21 6.97 -0.22
CA ASP A 235 15.99 8.02 0.43
C ASP A 235 16.11 9.29 -0.42
N GLN A 236 16.06 9.18 -1.75
CA GLN A 236 16.00 10.33 -2.66
C GLN A 236 14.70 11.15 -2.50
N TYR A 237 13.62 10.53 -2.03
CA TYR A 237 12.33 11.19 -1.78
C TYR A 237 12.13 11.61 -0.32
N ILE A 238 13.03 11.17 0.59
CA ILE A 238 12.86 11.32 2.04
C ILE A 238 13.89 12.28 2.66
N ARG A 239 15.02 12.58 2.01
CA ARG A 239 15.97 13.57 2.53
C ARG A 239 15.46 15.00 2.33
N ASP A 240 15.18 15.67 3.44
CA ASP A 240 15.10 17.13 3.52
C ASP A 240 16.53 17.68 3.52
N VAL A 241 16.90 18.47 2.50
CA VAL A 241 18.04 19.38 2.60
C VAL A 241 17.49 20.76 2.27
N ASP A 242 17.49 21.62 3.27
CA ASP A 242 17.15 23.04 3.19
C ASP A 242 18.00 23.70 2.10
N ASP A 243 17.46 23.83 0.90
CA ASP A 243 17.73 24.95 0.01
C ASP A 243 16.59 25.07 -1.00
N HIS A 244 16.05 26.28 -1.09
CA HIS A 244 14.98 26.65 -1.99
C HIS A 244 15.37 26.33 -3.44
N VAL A 245 14.79 25.27 -4.03
CA VAL A 245 14.44 25.05 -5.46
C VAL A 245 14.09 23.56 -5.66
N ASP A 246 12.86 23.33 -6.12
CA ASP A 246 12.32 22.11 -6.75
C ASP A 246 12.32 20.78 -5.96
N HIS A 247 11.21 20.52 -5.25
CA HIS A 247 10.81 19.16 -4.90
C HIS A 247 10.63 18.31 -6.18
N LYS A 248 11.42 17.25 -6.35
CA LYS A 248 11.24 16.20 -7.39
C LYS A 248 10.09 15.23 -7.09
N VAL A 249 9.02 15.70 -6.45
CA VAL A 249 7.73 15.03 -6.53
C VAL A 249 7.01 15.69 -7.72
N PRO A 250 6.79 15.00 -8.85
CA PRO A 250 6.06 15.60 -9.96
C PRO A 250 4.69 16.06 -9.46
N PRO A 251 4.29 17.33 -9.67
CA PRO A 251 3.00 17.85 -9.21
C PRO A 251 1.80 17.15 -9.85
N THR A 252 2.04 16.23 -10.79
CA THR A 252 1.04 15.50 -11.58
C THR A 252 0.74 14.08 -11.08
N PHE A 253 1.31 13.62 -9.96
CA PHE A 253 1.14 12.22 -9.57
C PHE A 253 -0.32 11.81 -9.29
N VAL A 254 -1.27 12.76 -9.13
CA VAL A 254 -2.64 12.70 -9.71
C VAL A 254 -3.19 14.14 -9.82
N THR A 255 -3.37 14.67 -11.04
CA THR A 255 -4.33 15.77 -11.26
C THR A 255 -5.72 15.14 -11.45
N PRO A 256 -6.79 15.60 -10.76
CA PRO A 256 -8.13 15.10 -11.03
C PRO A 256 -8.53 15.47 -12.46
N THR A 257 -9.25 14.59 -13.15
CA THR A 257 -9.81 14.91 -14.46
C THR A 257 -10.71 16.15 -14.35
N PRO A 258 -10.69 17.08 -15.31
CA PRO A 258 -11.56 18.25 -15.28
C PRO A 258 -13.03 17.81 -15.20
N PRO A 259 -13.89 18.55 -14.47
CA PRO A 259 -15.29 18.18 -14.34
C PRO A 259 -15.93 18.13 -15.73
N ALA A 260 -16.59 17.02 -16.05
CA ALA A 260 -17.07 16.70 -17.39
C ALA A 260 -18.21 17.62 -17.91
N ASN A 261 -18.63 18.65 -17.16
CA ASN A 261 -19.76 19.50 -17.52
C ASN A 261 -19.55 20.94 -17.02
N GLY A 262 -19.85 21.94 -17.85
CA GLY A 262 -19.67 23.38 -17.56
C GLY A 262 -20.45 23.88 -16.35
N ILE A 263 -21.53 23.18 -15.98
CA ILE A 263 -22.34 23.46 -14.78
C ILE A 263 -21.55 23.22 -13.48
N TRP A 264 -20.56 22.33 -13.49
CA TRP A 264 -19.73 22.06 -12.30
C TRP A 264 -18.58 23.07 -12.14
N ALA A 265 -18.10 23.65 -13.23
CA ALA A 265 -17.04 24.65 -13.21
C ALA A 265 -17.53 26.00 -12.62
N SER A 266 -18.82 26.32 -12.75
CA SER A 266 -19.39 27.56 -12.21
C SER A 266 -19.42 27.63 -10.68
N TYR A 267 -19.30 26.50 -9.98
CA TYR A 267 -19.25 26.45 -8.51
C TYR A 267 -17.84 26.62 -7.93
N LEU A 268 -16.80 26.66 -8.76
CA LEU A 268 -15.39 26.74 -8.33
C LEU A 268 -14.80 28.15 -8.49
N LEU A 269 -15.51 29.09 -9.11
CA LEU A 269 -15.11 30.49 -9.11
C LEU A 269 -15.63 31.15 -7.83
N PRO A 270 -14.75 31.68 -6.95
CA PRO A 270 -15.21 32.54 -5.87
C PRO A 270 -15.85 33.78 -6.50
N PHE A 271 -17.09 34.08 -6.14
CA PHE A 271 -17.72 35.37 -6.46
C PHE A 271 -16.78 36.47 -5.97
N LYS A 272 -16.23 37.25 -6.90
CA LYS A 272 -15.65 38.55 -6.58
C LYS A 272 -16.81 39.52 -6.44
N GLU A 273 -16.98 40.08 -5.24
CA GLU A 273 -17.57 41.41 -5.06
C GLU A 273 -16.64 42.47 -5.64
#